data_AF-A0A3D0I086-F1
#
_entry.id   AF-A0A3D0I086-F1
#
_cell.length_a   1.000
_cell.length_b   1.000
_cell.length_c   1.000
_cell.angle_alpha   90.00
_cell.angle_beta   90.00
_cell.angle_gamma   90.00
#
_symmetry.space_group_name_H-M   'P 1'
#
loop_
_entity.id
_entity.type
_entity.pdbx_description
1 polymer ?
#
loop_
_entity_poly.entity_id
_entity_poly.type
_entity_poly.pdbx_seq_one_letter_code
_entity_poly.pdbx_strand_id
1 'polypeptide(L)'
;MSAINMARLACLASLCCAVPLALGAARPSPSPEGAAALAYEGRPQEAEAMLADAKPSGAATFVKACLELEAGNPKGAAATLRALSAEASGRGEVRLAQVLAERRARDPEERWLDSFFEAWRAVGGAAALAATPVKDWTRNLSEGPRPLVPGMPNDLFWRAMLKAEPELTELMSVQGQADTPSKKLLVLAQLASAPQHDAPAARALRRSLVAELQRTNPDESAYALMAALDESDAAAPLSEREVAGLEVAVRKPRFGPSVRSLYRDFRADPALANDDRATDWAFAAASRAFPEAPGTLYLRAKASELAGTPALLPRLAAILDRVGRQLVGQESMRANLLGNQLLVGGAELRGDREAIERSRSVRQDWRALYDAGKERFDYLEGWPLPSLLRELLARQAEDEVALFHELALLPSVQETLPASR
;
A
#
# COMPACT_ATOMS: atom_id res chain seq x y z
N MET A 1 32.51 -2.76 -16.39
CA MET A 1 31.12 -3.02 -15.93
C MET A 1 30.80 -1.98 -14.87
N SER A 2 29.97 -0.98 -15.23
CA SER A 2 29.85 0.29 -14.50
C SER A 2 28.87 0.20 -13.33
N ALA A 3 29.27 0.78 -12.19
CA ALA A 3 28.48 0.94 -10.96
C ALA A 3 27.10 1.62 -11.17
N ILE A 4 26.89 2.25 -12.34
CA ILE A 4 25.63 2.88 -12.74
C ILE A 4 24.49 1.85 -12.97
N ASN A 5 24.81 0.57 -13.29
CA ASN A 5 23.78 -0.45 -13.50
C ASN A 5 23.25 -1.08 -12.20
N MET A 6 24.02 -1.09 -11.11
CA MET A 6 23.55 -1.59 -9.81
C MET A 6 22.57 -0.61 -9.13
N ALA A 7 22.76 0.70 -9.31
CA ALA A 7 21.86 1.71 -8.74
C ALA A 7 20.44 1.67 -9.34
N ARG A 8 20.29 1.27 -10.61
CA ARG A 8 18.96 1.11 -11.27
C ARG A 8 18.24 -0.17 -10.85
N LEU A 9 18.98 -1.24 -10.51
CA LEU A 9 18.43 -2.45 -9.89
C LEU A 9 18.03 -2.21 -8.43
N ALA A 10 18.79 -1.42 -7.68
CA ALA A 10 18.46 -1.04 -6.29
C ALA A 10 17.19 -0.18 -6.20
N CYS A 11 16.92 0.68 -7.20
CA CYS A 11 15.69 1.50 -7.23
C CYS A 11 14.42 0.66 -7.47
N LEU A 12 14.54 -0.51 -8.12
CA LEU A 12 13.45 -1.50 -8.26
C LEU A 12 13.29 -2.38 -7.01
N ALA A 13 14.39 -2.73 -6.33
CA ALA A 13 14.34 -3.39 -5.02
C ALA A 13 13.78 -2.48 -3.91
N SER A 14 13.98 -1.17 -4.01
CA SER A 14 13.45 -0.18 -3.05
C SER A 14 11.93 -0.02 -3.11
N LEU A 15 11.25 -0.54 -4.14
CA LEU A 15 9.79 -0.70 -4.17
C LEU A 15 9.32 -2.00 -3.47
N CYS A 16 10.25 -2.85 -3.02
CA CYS A 16 9.99 -4.16 -2.41
C CYS A 16 10.65 -4.38 -1.03
N CYS A 17 11.42 -3.43 -0.48
CA CYS A 17 12.10 -3.61 0.80
C CYS A 17 11.37 -2.85 1.93
N ALA A 18 10.69 -3.60 2.80
CA ALA A 18 10.28 -3.12 4.11
C ALA A 18 11.53 -2.96 5.00
N VAL A 19 11.68 -1.79 5.62
CA VAL A 19 12.73 -1.52 6.60
C VAL A 19 12.34 -2.16 7.94
N PRO A 20 13.18 -3.00 8.59
CA PRO A 20 12.90 -3.52 9.92
C PRO A 20 13.22 -2.46 10.98
N LEU A 21 12.24 -2.13 11.83
CA LEU A 21 12.43 -1.28 13.02
C LEU A 21 12.25 -2.12 14.29
N ALA A 22 13.21 -1.98 15.20
CA ALA A 22 13.31 -2.74 16.44
C ALA A 22 12.21 -2.38 17.46
N LEU A 23 11.66 -3.41 18.11
CA LEU A 23 10.67 -3.30 19.20
C LEU A 23 11.36 -3.19 20.56
N GLY A 24 11.24 -2.02 21.19
CA GLY A 24 11.48 -1.82 22.62
C GLY A 24 10.40 -0.89 23.17
N ALA A 25 9.35 -1.46 23.79
CA ALA A 25 8.21 -0.71 24.28
C ALA A 25 8.49 -0.06 25.65
N ALA A 26 9.09 1.14 25.64
CA ALA A 26 8.85 2.09 26.72
C ALA A 26 7.41 2.60 26.58
N ARG A 27 6.69 2.79 27.69
CA ARG A 27 5.40 3.49 27.65
C ARG A 27 5.65 4.87 27.03
N PRO A 28 4.96 5.23 25.94
CA PRO A 28 5.15 6.55 25.33
C PRO A 28 4.78 7.61 26.37
N SER A 29 5.62 8.63 26.51
CA SER A 29 5.30 9.81 27.31
C SER A 29 3.98 10.41 26.83
N PRO A 30 3.13 10.95 27.73
CA PRO A 30 1.86 11.56 27.34
C PRO A 30 2.05 12.62 26.25
N SER A 31 1.50 12.37 25.07
CA SER A 31 1.67 13.24 23.91
C SER A 31 0.43 13.21 23.00
N PRO A 32 0.16 14.28 22.23
CA PRO A 32 -0.91 14.29 21.23
C PRO A 32 -0.77 13.17 20.20
N GLU A 33 0.47 12.84 19.84
CA GLU A 33 0.77 11.78 18.87
C GLU A 33 0.41 10.40 19.43
N GLY A 34 0.78 10.13 20.69
CA GLY A 34 0.39 8.90 21.37
C GLY A 34 -1.13 8.76 21.49
N ALA A 35 -1.83 9.87 21.76
CA ALA A 35 -3.29 9.86 21.85
C ALA A 35 -3.95 9.56 20.49
N ALA A 36 -3.50 10.21 19.42
CA ALA A 36 -4.00 9.92 18.08
C ALA A 36 -3.72 8.48 17.64
N ALA A 37 -2.54 7.92 18.00
CA ALA A 37 -2.23 6.51 17.76
C ALA A 37 -3.17 5.56 18.54
N LEU A 38 -3.43 5.84 19.82
CA LEU A 38 -4.40 5.08 20.63
C LEU A 38 -5.82 5.15 20.04
N ALA A 39 -6.24 6.32 19.58
CA ALA A 39 -7.55 6.48 18.94
C ALA A 39 -7.63 5.66 17.64
N TYR A 40 -6.56 5.66 16.84
CA TYR A 40 -6.46 4.83 15.64
C TYR A 40 -6.52 3.33 15.96
N GLU A 41 -5.95 2.91 17.08
CA GLU A 41 -6.01 1.54 17.59
C GLU A 41 -7.40 1.13 18.13
N GLY A 42 -8.40 2.02 18.10
CA GLY A 42 -9.72 1.74 18.68
C GLY A 42 -9.77 1.92 20.20
N ARG A 43 -8.84 2.69 20.79
CA ARG A 43 -8.74 2.95 22.23
C ARG A 43 -9.00 4.43 22.56
N PRO A 44 -10.19 4.99 22.23
CA PRO A 44 -10.47 6.42 22.36
C PRO A 44 -10.44 6.91 23.81
N GLN A 45 -10.86 6.07 24.78
CA GLN A 45 -10.83 6.43 26.20
C GLN A 45 -9.40 6.61 26.72
N GLU A 46 -8.48 5.76 26.27
CA GLU A 46 -7.07 5.87 26.62
C GLU A 46 -6.41 7.06 25.91
N ALA A 47 -6.83 7.36 24.68
CA ALA A 47 -6.43 8.58 23.98
C ALA A 47 -6.85 9.84 24.75
N GLU A 48 -8.09 9.90 25.24
CA GLU A 48 -8.60 11.02 26.05
C GLU A 48 -7.83 11.17 27.37
N ALA A 49 -7.57 10.06 28.07
CA ALA A 49 -6.78 10.06 29.30
C ALA A 49 -5.35 10.57 29.02
N MET A 50 -4.73 10.11 27.92
CA MET A 50 -3.40 10.56 27.52
C MET A 50 -3.37 12.05 27.20
N LEU A 51 -4.41 12.61 26.56
CA LEU A 51 -4.53 14.04 26.31
C LEU A 51 -4.72 14.85 27.59
N ALA A 52 -5.40 14.31 28.59
CA ALA A 52 -5.58 14.96 29.89
C ALA A 52 -4.25 15.09 30.65
N ASP A 53 -3.37 14.09 30.52
CA ASP A 53 -2.03 14.06 31.13
C ASP A 53 -0.96 14.80 30.29
N ALA A 54 -1.25 15.05 29.01
CA ALA A 54 -0.31 15.74 28.10
C ALA A 54 -0.19 17.23 28.43
N LYS A 55 0.98 17.81 28.15
CA LYS A 55 1.19 19.26 28.28
C LYS A 55 0.21 20.01 27.35
N PRO A 56 -0.54 21.01 27.84
CA PRO A 56 -1.43 21.81 27.02
C PRO A 56 -0.69 22.41 25.81
N SER A 57 -1.21 22.14 24.62
CA SER A 57 -0.65 22.60 23.35
C SER A 57 -1.74 22.66 22.29
N GLY A 58 -1.52 23.46 21.24
CA GLY A 58 -2.45 23.50 20.10
C GLY A 58 -2.68 22.14 19.44
N ALA A 59 -1.65 21.29 19.41
CA ALA A 59 -1.74 19.91 18.92
C ALA A 59 -2.68 19.05 19.78
N ALA A 60 -2.53 19.10 21.11
CA ALA A 60 -3.42 18.38 22.03
C ALA A 60 -4.88 18.83 21.86
N THR A 61 -5.12 20.14 21.75
CA THR A 61 -6.45 20.72 21.50
C THR A 61 -7.02 20.29 20.16
N PHE A 62 -6.19 20.21 19.11
CA PHE A 62 -6.60 19.76 17.79
C PHE A 62 -6.98 18.27 17.77
N VAL A 63 -6.16 17.39 18.35
CA VAL A 63 -6.47 15.96 18.48
C VAL A 63 -7.76 15.77 19.28
N LYS A 64 -7.93 16.50 20.40
CA LYS A 64 -9.17 16.49 21.18
C LYS A 64 -10.40 16.84 20.31
N ALA A 65 -10.31 17.89 19.49
CA ALA A 65 -11.42 18.25 18.61
C ALA A 65 -11.73 17.16 17.57
N CYS A 66 -10.72 16.45 17.07
CA CYS A 66 -10.92 15.34 16.14
C CYS A 66 -11.57 14.13 16.84
N LEU A 67 -11.20 13.83 18.08
CA LEU A 67 -11.88 12.81 18.89
C LEU A 67 -13.35 13.15 19.14
N GLU A 68 -13.67 14.43 19.40
CA GLU A 68 -15.05 14.89 19.52
C GLU A 68 -15.83 14.71 18.21
N LEU A 69 -15.21 14.93 17.04
CA LEU A 69 -15.84 14.65 15.75
C LEU A 69 -16.10 13.15 15.54
N GLU A 70 -15.14 12.31 15.87
CA GLU A 70 -15.23 10.84 15.79
C GLU A 70 -16.31 10.29 16.73
N ALA A 71 -16.45 10.88 17.92
CA ALA A 71 -17.50 10.54 18.88
C ALA A 71 -18.90 11.04 18.47
N GLY A 72 -19.05 11.65 17.29
CA GLY A 72 -20.34 12.17 16.82
C GLY A 72 -20.76 13.46 17.52
N ASN A 73 -19.82 14.23 18.10
CA ASN A 73 -20.07 15.51 18.75
C ASN A 73 -19.49 16.71 17.95
N PRO A 74 -20.04 17.03 16.77
CA PRO A 74 -19.52 18.12 15.94
C PRO A 74 -19.67 19.50 16.58
N LYS A 75 -20.63 19.69 17.51
CA LYS A 75 -20.78 20.93 18.26
C LYS A 75 -19.64 21.14 19.27
N GLY A 76 -19.27 20.08 19.99
CA GLY A 76 -18.11 20.09 20.90
C GLY A 76 -16.82 20.36 20.15
N ALA A 77 -16.59 19.64 19.05
CA ALA A 77 -15.45 19.88 18.17
C ALA A 77 -15.39 21.33 17.67
N ALA A 78 -16.50 21.89 17.19
CA ALA A 78 -16.56 23.28 16.71
C ALA A 78 -16.28 24.31 17.82
N ALA A 79 -16.68 24.05 19.07
CA ALA A 79 -16.31 24.90 20.19
C ALA A 79 -14.80 24.86 20.46
N THR A 80 -14.21 23.67 20.52
CA THR A 80 -12.77 23.46 20.73
C THR A 80 -11.94 24.08 19.60
N LEU A 81 -12.36 23.91 18.34
CA LEU A 81 -11.68 24.49 17.17
C LEU A 81 -11.79 26.01 17.10
N ARG A 82 -12.88 26.62 17.57
CA ARG A 82 -13.00 28.09 17.68
C ARG A 82 -12.04 28.65 18.73
N ALA A 83 -11.92 27.99 19.88
CA ALA A 83 -10.94 28.37 20.90
C ALA A 83 -9.51 28.26 20.33
N LEU A 84 -9.18 27.15 19.66
CA LEU A 84 -7.89 26.94 19.02
C LEU A 84 -7.59 28.00 17.94
N SER A 85 -8.58 28.39 17.14
CA SER A 85 -8.42 29.40 16.10
C SER A 85 -8.11 30.80 16.65
N ALA A 86 -8.51 31.11 17.89
CA ALA A 86 -8.17 32.37 18.54
C ALA A 86 -6.70 32.42 18.97
N GLU A 87 -6.11 31.28 19.31
CA GLU A 87 -4.71 31.13 19.76
C GLU A 87 -3.74 30.88 18.59
N ALA A 88 -4.21 30.25 17.51
CA ALA A 88 -3.43 29.84 16.35
C ALA A 88 -4.06 30.35 15.04
N SER A 89 -4.29 31.67 14.96
CA SER A 89 -4.89 32.31 13.80
C SER A 89 -4.08 32.05 12.52
N GLY A 90 -4.75 31.60 11.45
CA GLY A 90 -4.15 31.43 10.11
C GLY A 90 -3.71 30.00 9.77
N ARG A 91 -3.96 29.01 10.63
CA ARG A 91 -3.67 27.59 10.32
C ARG A 91 -4.76 26.95 9.46
N GLY A 92 -4.35 26.41 8.32
CA GLY A 92 -5.23 25.75 7.35
C GLY A 92 -6.00 24.55 7.92
N GLU A 93 -5.38 23.76 8.79
CA GLU A 93 -5.97 22.55 9.35
C GLU A 93 -7.09 22.87 10.32
N VAL A 94 -6.93 23.93 11.13
CA VAL A 94 -7.98 24.37 12.05
C VAL A 94 -9.19 24.83 11.25
N ARG A 95 -8.97 25.59 10.18
CA ARG A 95 -10.03 26.01 9.27
C ARG A 95 -10.69 24.82 8.56
N LEU A 96 -9.91 23.85 8.11
CA LEU A 96 -10.42 22.63 7.48
C LEU A 96 -11.27 21.81 8.44
N ALA A 97 -10.77 21.59 9.67
CA ALA A 97 -11.51 20.89 10.71
C ALA A 97 -12.79 21.62 11.11
N GLN A 98 -12.81 22.96 11.10
CA GLN A 98 -14.02 23.76 11.35
C GLN A 98 -15.07 23.51 10.27
N VAL A 99 -14.68 23.59 8.99
CA VAL A 99 -15.58 23.32 7.86
C VAL A 99 -16.07 21.88 7.88
N LEU A 100 -15.18 20.93 8.20
CA LEU A 100 -15.54 19.52 8.37
C LEU A 100 -16.55 19.33 9.51
N ALA A 101 -16.35 19.98 10.66
CA ALA A 101 -17.26 19.92 11.79
C ALA A 101 -18.64 20.49 11.45
N GLU A 102 -18.69 21.63 10.74
CA GLU A 102 -19.94 22.23 10.26
C GLU A 102 -20.69 21.32 9.28
N ARG A 103 -19.97 20.67 8.37
CA ARG A 103 -20.55 19.72 7.42
C ARG A 103 -21.09 18.47 8.11
N ARG A 104 -20.30 17.85 8.99
CA ARG A 104 -20.71 16.69 9.79
C ARG A 104 -21.90 17.00 10.73
N ALA A 105 -22.03 18.25 11.20
CA ALA A 105 -23.21 18.68 11.95
C ALA A 105 -24.48 18.77 11.10
N ARG A 106 -24.33 19.11 9.80
CA ARG A 106 -25.44 19.20 8.85
C ARG A 106 -25.84 17.83 8.31
N ASP A 107 -24.85 17.01 7.98
CA ASP A 107 -24.99 15.73 7.30
C ASP A 107 -24.24 14.61 8.06
N PRO A 108 -24.76 14.12 9.21
CA PRO A 108 -24.06 13.15 10.07
C PRO A 108 -23.87 11.76 9.45
N GLU A 109 -24.68 11.41 8.44
CA GLU A 109 -24.63 10.12 7.74
C GLU A 109 -23.76 10.15 6.48
N GLU A 110 -23.23 11.33 6.11
CA GLU A 110 -22.32 11.42 4.97
C GLU A 110 -21.01 10.69 5.27
N ARG A 111 -20.46 10.03 4.24
CA ARG A 111 -19.17 9.36 4.30
C ARG A 111 -18.05 10.33 4.68
N TRP A 112 -17.07 9.85 5.44
CA TRP A 112 -15.99 10.69 5.94
C TRP A 112 -15.14 11.26 4.80
N LEU A 113 -14.79 10.45 3.80
CA LEU A 113 -14.01 10.91 2.65
C LEU A 113 -14.74 12.01 1.88
N ASP A 114 -16.04 11.83 1.64
CA ASP A 114 -16.85 12.81 0.89
C ASP A 114 -16.93 14.13 1.66
N SER A 115 -17.25 14.08 2.97
CA SER A 115 -17.26 15.26 3.83
C SER A 115 -15.90 15.97 3.85
N PHE A 116 -14.81 15.19 3.93
CA PHE A 116 -13.46 15.72 4.00
C PHE A 116 -13.03 16.37 2.69
N PHE A 117 -13.26 15.72 1.54
CA PHE A 117 -12.90 16.27 0.24
C PHE A 117 -13.66 17.56 -0.05
N GLU A 118 -14.93 17.64 0.33
CA GLU A 118 -15.72 18.85 0.20
C GLU A 118 -15.23 19.96 1.14
N ALA A 119 -14.91 19.62 2.40
CA ALA A 119 -14.29 20.59 3.31
C ALA A 119 -12.95 21.11 2.74
N TRP A 120 -12.14 20.23 2.15
CA TRP A 120 -10.85 20.58 1.54
C TRP A 120 -11.04 21.55 0.38
N ARG A 121 -11.96 21.24 -0.54
CA ARG A 121 -12.30 22.14 -1.65
C ARG A 121 -12.81 23.50 -1.16
N ALA A 122 -13.63 23.52 -0.10
CA ALA A 122 -14.22 24.73 0.46
C ALA A 122 -13.21 25.66 1.14
N VAL A 123 -12.15 25.12 1.76
CA VAL A 123 -11.09 25.94 2.37
C VAL A 123 -10.27 26.69 1.30
N GLY A 124 -10.17 26.15 0.09
CA GLY A 124 -9.47 26.79 -1.03
C GLY A 124 -7.94 26.67 -0.99
N GLY A 125 -7.28 27.30 -1.97
CA GLY A 125 -5.95 26.96 -2.51
C GLY A 125 -4.73 26.90 -1.56
N ALA A 126 -3.62 26.42 -2.13
CA ALA A 126 -2.38 26.01 -1.47
C ALA A 126 -1.88 26.93 -0.35
N ALA A 127 -1.95 28.26 -0.49
CA ALA A 127 -1.50 29.19 0.55
C ALA A 127 -2.26 29.05 1.89
N ALA A 128 -3.55 28.66 1.86
CA ALA A 128 -4.32 28.39 3.07
C ALA A 128 -3.91 27.08 3.74
N LEU A 129 -3.40 26.12 2.96
CA LEU A 129 -3.04 24.77 3.40
C LEU A 129 -1.53 24.52 3.43
N ALA A 130 -0.68 25.49 3.08
CA ALA A 130 0.79 25.44 3.07
C ALA A 130 1.40 26.12 4.31
N ALA A 131 0.64 26.95 5.02
CA ALA A 131 1.02 27.55 6.31
C ALA A 131 0.96 26.55 7.48
N THR A 132 1.01 25.27 7.17
CA THR A 132 0.52 24.17 7.99
C THR A 132 1.69 23.30 8.41
N PRO A 133 2.07 23.32 9.69
CA PRO A 133 2.96 22.31 10.23
C PRO A 133 2.17 21.03 10.52
N VAL A 134 1.42 20.52 9.53
CA VAL A 134 1.11 19.08 9.41
C VAL A 134 2.42 18.30 9.45
N LYS A 135 3.48 18.89 8.86
CA LYS A 135 4.83 18.34 8.97
C LYS A 135 5.42 18.27 10.40
N ASP A 136 4.82 18.86 11.42
CA ASP A 136 5.28 18.70 12.82
C ASP A 136 4.26 17.95 13.70
N TRP A 137 2.95 18.13 13.50
CA TRP A 137 1.91 17.51 14.35
C TRP A 137 1.41 16.15 13.83
N THR A 138 1.48 15.90 12.53
CA THR A 138 1.02 14.64 11.91
C THR A 138 2.13 13.89 11.18
N ARG A 139 3.25 14.54 10.86
CA ARG A 139 4.48 13.84 10.42
C ARG A 139 5.05 12.94 11.50
N ASN A 140 4.96 13.30 12.77
CA ASN A 140 5.35 12.41 13.85
C ASN A 140 4.40 11.21 13.99
N LEU A 141 3.16 11.34 13.49
CA LEU A 141 2.19 10.23 13.39
C LEU A 141 2.47 9.32 12.17
N SER A 142 2.97 9.88 11.07
CA SER A 142 3.28 9.11 9.85
C SER A 142 4.73 8.59 9.76
N GLU A 143 5.72 9.30 10.32
CA GLU A 143 7.17 9.03 10.32
C GLU A 143 7.75 8.61 11.68
N GLY A 144 7.00 8.71 12.78
CA GLY A 144 7.36 8.01 14.02
C GLY A 144 7.49 6.51 13.73
N PRO A 145 8.16 5.71 14.58
CA PRO A 145 7.93 4.28 14.54
C PRO A 145 6.44 4.11 14.80
N ARG A 146 5.63 4.03 13.74
CA ARG A 146 4.39 3.27 13.78
C ARG A 146 4.89 1.98 14.39
N PRO A 147 4.50 1.64 15.63
CA PRO A 147 4.79 0.30 16.06
C PRO A 147 4.23 -0.55 14.93
N LEU A 148 4.98 -1.53 14.45
CA LEU A 148 4.39 -2.65 13.75
C LEU A 148 3.25 -3.08 14.66
N VAL A 149 2.08 -2.56 14.31
CA VAL A 149 0.85 -2.44 15.06
C VAL A 149 0.89 -2.93 16.53
N PRO A 150 0.66 -2.06 17.54
CA PRO A 150 0.32 -2.56 18.87
C PRO A 150 -1.01 -3.30 18.78
N GLY A 151 -0.95 -4.61 19.05
CA GLY A 151 -2.08 -5.52 18.95
C GLY A 151 -2.09 -6.29 17.64
N MET A 152 -1.39 -7.43 17.58
CA MET A 152 -1.62 -8.40 16.49
C MET A 152 -3.02 -8.98 16.62
N PRO A 153 -3.65 -9.43 15.52
CA PRO A 153 -4.87 -10.22 15.62
C PRO A 153 -4.68 -11.39 16.60
N ASN A 154 -5.72 -11.69 17.37
CA ASN A 154 -5.67 -12.81 18.32
C ASN A 154 -5.49 -14.16 17.60
N ASP A 155 -6.00 -14.25 16.37
CA ASP A 155 -5.86 -15.40 15.51
C ASP A 155 -4.38 -15.69 15.16
N LEU A 156 -3.99 -16.96 15.26
CA LEU A 156 -2.61 -17.41 15.05
C LEU A 156 -2.16 -17.24 13.59
N PHE A 157 -3.03 -17.54 12.63
CA PHE A 157 -2.72 -17.38 11.22
C PHE A 157 -2.47 -15.90 10.90
N TRP A 158 -3.41 -15.03 11.27
CA TRP A 158 -3.30 -13.59 11.01
C TRP A 158 -2.08 -12.96 11.70
N ARG A 159 -1.76 -13.40 12.92
CA ARG A 159 -0.54 -12.96 13.61
C ARG A 159 0.74 -13.34 12.85
N ALA A 160 0.85 -14.58 12.39
CA ALA A 160 1.99 -15.02 11.59
C ALA A 160 2.07 -14.25 10.26
N MET A 161 0.92 -14.04 9.61
CA MET A 161 0.84 -13.39 8.29
C MET A 161 1.07 -11.89 8.28
N LEU A 162 0.96 -11.22 9.44
CA LEU A 162 1.15 -9.78 9.55
C LEU A 162 2.50 -9.39 10.14
N LYS A 163 3.24 -10.37 10.69
CA LYS A 163 4.61 -10.21 11.16
C LYS A 163 5.54 -9.84 10.00
N ALA A 164 6.52 -8.99 10.26
CA ALA A 164 7.46 -8.53 9.24
C ALA A 164 8.35 -9.68 8.75
N GLU A 165 8.88 -10.46 9.69
CA GLU A 165 9.74 -11.62 9.42
C GLU A 165 9.23 -12.81 10.25
N PRO A 166 8.23 -13.56 9.77
CA PRO A 166 7.77 -14.74 10.46
C PRO A 166 8.83 -15.85 10.38
N GLU A 167 8.93 -16.63 11.46
CA GLU A 167 9.80 -17.81 11.47
C GLU A 167 9.18 -18.91 10.58
N LEU A 168 10.01 -19.69 9.90
CA LEU A 168 9.51 -20.80 9.07
C LEU A 168 8.65 -21.79 9.88
N THR A 169 9.01 -22.07 11.14
CA THR A 169 8.24 -22.95 12.03
C THR A 169 6.85 -22.39 12.34
N GLU A 170 6.73 -21.07 12.47
CA GLU A 170 5.47 -20.37 12.66
C GLU A 170 4.58 -20.53 11.42
N LEU A 171 5.13 -20.27 10.23
CA LEU A 171 4.42 -20.46 8.95
C LEU A 171 3.96 -21.91 8.74
N MET A 172 4.83 -22.88 9.05
CA MET A 172 4.49 -24.30 8.96
C MET A 172 3.39 -24.70 9.94
N SER A 173 3.30 -24.06 11.11
CA SER A 173 2.26 -24.36 12.10
C SER A 173 0.87 -23.86 11.71
N VAL A 174 0.80 -22.79 10.90
CA VAL A 174 -0.48 -22.18 10.47
C VAL A 174 -0.86 -22.49 9.03
N GLN A 175 0.00 -23.15 8.25
CA GLN A 175 -0.27 -23.46 6.83
C GLN A 175 -1.60 -24.21 6.62
N GLY A 176 -2.00 -25.08 7.56
CA GLY A 176 -3.25 -25.83 7.49
C GLY A 176 -4.50 -24.96 7.60
N GLN A 177 -4.35 -23.73 8.07
CA GLN A 177 -5.41 -22.72 8.17
C GLN A 177 -5.54 -21.89 6.87
N ALA A 178 -4.63 -22.08 5.90
CA ALA A 178 -4.71 -21.46 4.57
C ALA A 178 -5.66 -22.26 3.66
N ASP A 179 -6.94 -22.29 4.01
CA ASP A 179 -7.98 -23.03 3.31
C ASP A 179 -8.41 -22.38 2.00
N THR A 180 -8.36 -21.05 1.89
CA THR A 180 -8.70 -20.31 0.65
C THR A 180 -7.50 -20.02 -0.26
N PRO A 181 -7.70 -19.80 -1.57
CA PRO A 181 -6.63 -19.37 -2.47
C PRO A 181 -5.90 -18.10 -2.00
N SER A 182 -6.65 -17.11 -1.49
CA SER A 182 -6.11 -15.84 -1.01
C SER A 182 -5.21 -16.02 0.22
N LYS A 183 -5.59 -16.88 1.19
CA LYS A 183 -4.72 -17.23 2.31
C LYS A 183 -3.46 -17.98 1.88
N LYS A 184 -3.56 -18.88 0.91
CA LYS A 184 -2.38 -19.59 0.36
C LYS A 184 -1.40 -18.62 -0.30
N LEU A 185 -1.90 -17.62 -1.03
CA LEU A 185 -1.07 -16.55 -1.58
C LEU A 185 -0.38 -15.72 -0.49
N LEU A 186 -1.06 -15.44 0.61
CA LEU A 186 -0.48 -14.74 1.74
C LEU A 186 0.65 -15.54 2.41
N VAL A 187 0.47 -16.85 2.58
CA VAL A 187 1.54 -17.75 3.06
C VAL A 187 2.71 -17.76 2.08
N LEU A 188 2.46 -17.81 0.77
CA LEU A 188 3.52 -17.74 -0.25
C LEU A 188 4.32 -16.45 -0.17
N ALA A 189 3.65 -15.31 0.01
CA ALA A 189 4.31 -14.02 0.19
C ALA A 189 5.18 -14.00 1.46
N GLN A 190 4.69 -14.60 2.56
CA GLN A 190 5.44 -14.66 3.82
C GLN A 190 6.60 -15.66 3.81
N LEU A 191 6.51 -16.73 3.00
CA LEU A 191 7.64 -17.62 2.80
C LEU A 191 8.82 -16.91 2.12
N ALA A 192 8.55 -15.91 1.27
CA ALA A 192 9.59 -15.13 0.60
C ALA A 192 10.27 -14.10 1.51
N SER A 193 9.59 -13.63 2.57
CA SER A 193 10.16 -12.71 3.58
C SER A 193 10.80 -13.42 4.77
N ALA A 194 10.56 -14.72 4.95
CA ALA A 194 11.14 -15.47 6.05
C ALA A 194 12.69 -15.51 5.96
N PRO A 195 13.41 -15.38 7.09
CA PRO A 195 14.88 -15.48 7.09
C PRO A 195 15.39 -16.81 6.51
N GLN A 196 14.60 -17.88 6.63
CA GLN A 196 14.90 -19.21 6.12
C GLN A 196 14.14 -19.55 4.82
N HIS A 197 13.82 -18.56 3.98
CA HIS A 197 13.13 -18.75 2.69
C HIS A 197 13.83 -19.76 1.76
N ASP A 198 15.16 -19.84 1.84
CA ASP A 198 15.98 -20.81 1.09
C ASP A 198 16.13 -22.19 1.77
N ALA A 199 15.42 -22.45 2.87
CA ALA A 199 15.42 -23.77 3.46
C ALA A 199 14.70 -24.78 2.54
N PRO A 200 15.15 -26.05 2.45
CA PRO A 200 14.46 -27.08 1.68
C PRO A 200 12.97 -27.23 2.03
N ALA A 201 12.62 -27.06 3.31
CA ALA A 201 11.24 -27.11 3.78
C ALA A 201 10.39 -25.93 3.26
N ALA A 202 10.94 -24.72 3.24
CA ALA A 202 10.27 -23.54 2.69
C ALA A 202 10.02 -23.69 1.18
N ARG A 203 11.04 -24.16 0.42
CA ARG A 203 10.89 -24.48 -1.02
C ARG A 203 9.86 -25.58 -1.28
N ALA A 204 9.86 -26.65 -0.47
CA ALA A 204 8.88 -27.72 -0.61
C ALA A 204 7.44 -27.21 -0.38
N LEU A 205 7.24 -26.41 0.67
CA LEU A 205 5.94 -25.81 0.97
C LEU A 205 5.49 -24.85 -0.15
N ARG A 206 6.38 -23.97 -0.60
CA ARG A 206 6.13 -23.06 -1.73
C ARG A 206 5.66 -23.82 -2.97
N ARG A 207 6.40 -24.84 -3.40
CA ARG A 207 6.03 -25.69 -4.55
C ARG A 207 4.67 -26.35 -4.36
N SER A 208 4.40 -26.88 -3.18
CA SER A 208 3.12 -27.50 -2.85
C SER A 208 1.96 -26.52 -2.99
N LEU A 209 2.09 -25.33 -2.41
CA LEU A 209 1.06 -24.28 -2.46
C LEU A 209 0.84 -23.76 -3.88
N VAL A 210 1.91 -23.52 -4.64
CA VAL A 210 1.81 -23.07 -6.04
C VAL A 210 1.12 -24.13 -6.90
N ALA A 211 1.48 -25.41 -6.74
CA ALA A 211 0.84 -26.51 -7.46
C ALA A 211 -0.66 -26.64 -7.13
N GLU A 212 -1.03 -26.47 -5.86
CA GLU A 212 -2.42 -26.45 -5.43
C GLU A 212 -3.20 -25.27 -6.03
N LEU A 213 -2.63 -24.06 -5.98
CA LEU A 213 -3.25 -22.86 -6.55
C LEU A 213 -3.44 -23.00 -8.06
N GLN A 214 -2.45 -23.52 -8.77
CA GLN A 214 -2.55 -23.77 -10.21
C GLN A 214 -3.64 -24.79 -10.55
N ARG A 215 -3.78 -25.85 -9.75
CA ARG A 215 -4.81 -26.88 -9.93
C ARG A 215 -6.21 -26.35 -9.67
N THR A 216 -6.37 -25.51 -8.65
CA THR A 216 -7.67 -24.94 -8.24
C THR A 216 -8.09 -23.75 -9.11
N ASN A 217 -7.13 -23.05 -9.71
CA ASN A 217 -7.36 -21.87 -10.56
C ASN A 217 -6.67 -22.03 -11.92
N PRO A 218 -7.11 -22.99 -12.77
CA PRO A 218 -6.41 -23.35 -14.00
C PRO A 218 -6.41 -22.25 -15.07
N ASP A 219 -7.25 -21.23 -14.93
CA ASP A 219 -7.43 -20.12 -15.88
C ASP A 219 -6.59 -18.88 -15.55
N GLU A 220 -5.76 -18.94 -14.51
CA GLU A 220 -4.93 -17.83 -14.04
C GLU A 220 -3.45 -18.06 -14.37
N SER A 221 -2.84 -17.11 -15.09
CA SER A 221 -1.43 -17.21 -15.49
C SER A 221 -0.47 -17.02 -14.33
N ALA A 222 -0.83 -16.27 -13.29
CA ALA A 222 0.02 -15.92 -12.16
C ALA A 222 0.64 -17.15 -11.49
N TYR A 223 -0.15 -18.19 -11.20
CA TYR A 223 0.35 -19.40 -10.54
C TYR A 223 1.25 -20.24 -11.44
N ALA A 224 0.89 -20.36 -12.72
CA ALA A 224 1.73 -21.04 -13.70
C ALA A 224 3.05 -20.30 -13.95
N LEU A 225 3.03 -18.96 -13.92
CA LEU A 225 4.23 -18.12 -13.97
C LEU A 225 5.08 -18.31 -12.71
N MET A 226 4.48 -18.32 -11.52
CA MET A 226 5.18 -18.61 -10.26
C MET A 226 5.88 -19.97 -10.31
N ALA A 227 5.20 -21.00 -10.82
CA ALA A 227 5.78 -22.34 -10.97
C ALA A 227 6.94 -22.38 -11.99
N ALA A 228 6.78 -21.69 -13.12
CA ALA A 228 7.79 -21.63 -14.18
C ALA A 228 9.03 -20.80 -13.80
N LEU A 229 8.86 -19.84 -12.89
CA LEU A 229 9.92 -18.98 -12.38
C LEU A 229 10.49 -19.46 -11.03
N ASP A 230 9.95 -20.56 -10.48
CA ASP A 230 10.34 -21.07 -9.18
C ASP A 230 11.80 -21.55 -9.16
N GLU A 231 12.43 -21.48 -7.99
CA GLU A 231 13.77 -22.01 -7.70
C GLU A 231 14.92 -21.45 -8.56
N SER A 232 14.66 -20.41 -9.34
CA SER A 232 15.66 -19.80 -10.22
C SER A 232 16.12 -18.47 -9.63
N ASP A 233 17.44 -18.29 -9.55
CA ASP A 233 18.03 -16.99 -9.21
C ASP A 233 17.42 -15.90 -10.11
N ALA A 234 16.85 -14.86 -9.50
CA ALA A 234 16.24 -13.74 -10.22
C ALA A 234 17.24 -13.01 -11.13
N ALA A 235 18.54 -13.16 -10.87
CA ALA A 235 19.64 -12.66 -11.70
C ALA A 235 20.10 -13.65 -12.79
N ALA A 236 19.60 -14.90 -12.80
CA ALA A 236 19.97 -15.89 -13.81
C ALA A 236 19.12 -15.74 -15.09
N PRO A 237 19.74 -15.87 -16.27
CA PRO A 237 19.02 -15.86 -17.54
C PRO A 237 18.05 -17.05 -17.63
N LEU A 238 16.97 -16.86 -18.38
CA LEU A 238 16.01 -17.91 -18.71
C LEU A 238 16.58 -18.89 -19.74
N SER A 239 16.39 -20.18 -19.50
CA SER A 239 16.64 -21.27 -20.44
C SER A 239 15.48 -21.46 -21.43
N GLU A 240 15.74 -22.15 -22.54
CA GLU A 240 14.72 -22.53 -23.54
C GLU A 240 13.51 -23.25 -22.93
N ARG A 241 13.76 -24.16 -21.98
CA ARG A 241 12.71 -24.91 -21.28
C ARG A 241 11.82 -23.98 -20.44
N GLU A 242 12.41 -23.03 -19.74
CA GLU A 242 11.66 -22.07 -18.93
C GLU A 242 10.84 -21.13 -19.83
N VAL A 243 11.42 -20.64 -20.93
CA VAL A 243 10.68 -19.81 -21.90
C VAL A 243 9.49 -20.56 -22.48
N ALA A 244 9.66 -21.82 -22.87
CA ALA A 244 8.54 -22.64 -23.34
C ALA A 244 7.44 -22.82 -22.27
N GLY A 245 7.82 -22.99 -21.00
CA GLY A 245 6.89 -23.03 -19.87
C GLY A 245 6.12 -21.71 -19.69
N LEU A 246 6.83 -20.57 -19.78
CA LEU A 246 6.24 -19.24 -19.68
C LEU A 246 5.26 -18.96 -20.84
N GLU A 247 5.58 -19.38 -22.06
CA GLU A 247 4.66 -19.25 -23.21
C GLU A 247 3.35 -19.99 -23.00
N VAL A 248 3.37 -21.14 -22.32
CA VAL A 248 2.16 -21.87 -21.95
C VAL A 248 1.42 -21.14 -20.83
N ALA A 249 2.14 -20.63 -19.83
CA ALA A 249 1.56 -19.92 -18.69
C ALA A 249 0.80 -18.65 -19.12
N VAL A 250 1.34 -17.86 -20.04
CA VAL A 250 0.70 -16.58 -20.45
C VAL A 250 -0.49 -16.73 -21.41
N ARG A 251 -0.76 -17.94 -21.90
CA ARG A 251 -1.95 -18.23 -22.73
C ARG A 251 -3.24 -18.27 -21.92
N LYS A 252 -3.15 -18.35 -20.59
CA LYS A 252 -4.33 -18.33 -19.72
C LYS A 252 -5.12 -17.03 -19.87
N PRO A 253 -6.45 -17.06 -19.75
CA PRO A 253 -7.30 -15.91 -20.03
C PRO A 253 -7.11 -14.77 -19.04
N ARG A 254 -6.84 -15.06 -17.76
CA ARG A 254 -6.69 -14.06 -16.70
C ARG A 254 -5.27 -14.10 -16.13
N PHE A 255 -4.82 -12.99 -15.55
CA PHE A 255 -3.55 -12.98 -14.82
C PHE A 255 -3.69 -13.72 -13.49
N GLY A 256 -4.48 -13.19 -12.56
CA GLY A 256 -4.66 -13.74 -11.22
C GLY A 256 -5.55 -12.82 -10.40
N PRO A 257 -5.60 -12.98 -9.07
CA PRO A 257 -6.40 -12.09 -8.24
C PRO A 257 -5.82 -10.67 -8.22
N SER A 258 -6.70 -9.67 -8.23
CA SER A 258 -6.32 -8.27 -8.02
C SER A 258 -6.27 -7.93 -6.53
N VAL A 259 -5.61 -6.82 -6.17
CA VAL A 259 -5.57 -6.31 -4.78
C VAL A 259 -6.98 -6.15 -4.23
N ARG A 260 -7.93 -5.64 -5.02
CA ARG A 260 -9.35 -5.54 -4.65
C ARG A 260 -9.97 -6.88 -4.29
N SER A 261 -9.80 -7.91 -5.13
CA SER A 261 -10.36 -9.23 -4.82
C SER A 261 -9.73 -9.83 -3.55
N LEU A 262 -8.41 -9.70 -3.39
CA LEU A 262 -7.71 -10.18 -2.19
C LEU A 262 -8.20 -9.44 -0.94
N TYR A 263 -8.36 -8.12 -1.01
CA TYR A 263 -8.87 -7.31 0.09
C TYR A 263 -10.27 -7.74 0.51
N ARG A 264 -11.18 -7.93 -0.45
CA ARG A 264 -12.55 -8.38 -0.16
C ARG A 264 -12.57 -9.76 0.48
N ASP A 265 -11.78 -10.70 -0.03
CA ASP A 265 -11.66 -12.04 0.53
C ASP A 265 -11.15 -12.01 1.97
N PHE A 266 -10.08 -11.24 2.23
CA PHE A 266 -9.53 -11.09 3.56
C PHE A 266 -10.45 -10.36 4.52
N ARG A 267 -11.15 -9.32 4.05
CA ARG A 267 -12.08 -8.54 4.87
C ARG A 267 -13.30 -9.38 5.28
N ALA A 268 -13.67 -10.35 4.46
CA ALA A 268 -14.74 -11.30 4.72
C ALA A 268 -14.32 -12.48 5.61
N ASP A 269 -13.04 -12.57 6.02
CA ASP A 269 -12.56 -13.64 6.90
C ASP A 269 -13.23 -13.55 8.29
N PRO A 270 -13.92 -14.61 8.75
CA PRO A 270 -14.53 -14.64 10.07
C PRO A 270 -13.56 -14.35 11.23
N ALA A 271 -12.28 -14.67 11.08
CA ALA A 271 -11.26 -14.40 12.09
C ALA A 271 -11.02 -12.90 12.31
N LEU A 272 -11.41 -12.06 11.35
CA LEU A 272 -11.33 -10.60 11.44
C LEU A 272 -12.69 -9.93 11.72
N ALA A 273 -13.81 -10.68 11.80
CA ALA A 273 -15.14 -10.11 11.83
C ALA A 273 -15.39 -9.15 13.02
N ASN A 274 -14.75 -9.42 14.16
CA ASN A 274 -14.88 -8.63 15.40
C ASN A 274 -13.63 -7.79 15.71
N ASP A 275 -12.71 -7.65 14.76
CA ASP A 275 -11.51 -6.83 14.94
C ASP A 275 -11.77 -5.42 14.39
N ASP A 276 -11.65 -4.40 15.23
CA ASP A 276 -11.83 -2.99 14.86
C ASP A 276 -10.86 -2.51 13.77
N ARG A 277 -9.80 -3.30 13.54
CA ARG A 277 -8.74 -3.07 12.56
C ARG A 277 -8.79 -4.05 11.39
N ALA A 278 -9.89 -4.78 11.21
CA ALA A 278 -10.07 -5.73 10.11
C ALA A 278 -9.75 -5.13 8.73
N THR A 279 -10.05 -3.84 8.52
CA THR A 279 -9.74 -3.12 7.29
C THR A 279 -8.23 -3.02 7.05
N ASP A 280 -7.46 -2.58 8.06
CA ASP A 280 -6.00 -2.50 8.03
C ASP A 280 -5.36 -3.85 7.71
N TRP A 281 -5.82 -4.89 8.40
CA TRP A 281 -5.34 -6.26 8.26
C TRP A 281 -5.60 -6.83 6.88
N ALA A 282 -6.83 -6.66 6.39
CA ALA A 282 -7.19 -7.11 5.06
C ALA A 282 -6.39 -6.38 3.98
N PHE A 283 -6.20 -5.06 4.10
CA PHE A 283 -5.44 -4.28 3.12
C PHE A 283 -3.95 -4.64 3.12
N ALA A 284 -3.33 -4.76 4.30
CA ALA A 284 -1.94 -5.16 4.43
C ALA A 284 -1.70 -6.57 3.86
N ALA A 285 -2.60 -7.52 4.15
CA ALA A 285 -2.55 -8.85 3.57
C ALA A 285 -2.76 -8.86 2.05
N ALA A 286 -3.74 -8.12 1.53
CA ALA A 286 -3.99 -8.01 0.10
C ALA A 286 -2.78 -7.47 -0.67
N SER A 287 -2.14 -6.43 -0.12
CA SER A 287 -0.94 -5.82 -0.69
C SER A 287 0.24 -6.80 -0.74
N ARG A 288 0.40 -7.64 0.29
CA ARG A 288 1.45 -8.67 0.35
C ARG A 288 1.14 -9.87 -0.55
N ALA A 289 -0.10 -10.35 -0.56
CA ALA A 289 -0.53 -11.53 -1.30
C ALA A 289 -0.60 -11.33 -2.83
N PHE A 290 -0.48 -10.09 -3.32
CA PHE A 290 -0.44 -9.82 -4.77
C PHE A 290 0.74 -10.58 -5.43
N PRO A 291 0.51 -11.36 -6.51
CA PRO A 291 1.53 -12.24 -7.08
C PRO A 291 2.83 -11.52 -7.49
N GLU A 292 3.96 -12.06 -7.03
CA GLU A 292 5.31 -11.51 -7.30
C GLU A 292 5.85 -11.81 -8.71
N ALA A 293 5.27 -12.80 -9.40
CA ALA A 293 5.76 -13.31 -10.68
C ALA A 293 6.07 -12.25 -11.77
N PRO A 294 5.31 -11.15 -11.93
CA PRO A 294 5.61 -10.10 -12.90
C PRO A 294 6.98 -9.44 -12.67
N GLY A 295 7.35 -9.20 -11.42
CA GLY A 295 8.64 -8.60 -11.06
C GLY A 295 9.79 -9.55 -11.40
N THR A 296 9.68 -10.81 -10.98
CA THR A 296 10.66 -11.85 -11.28
C THR A 296 10.82 -12.08 -12.78
N LEU A 297 9.71 -12.13 -13.52
CA LEU A 297 9.72 -12.26 -14.98
C LEU A 297 10.51 -11.12 -15.64
N TYR A 298 10.27 -9.87 -15.22
CA TYR A 298 11.00 -8.72 -15.76
C TYR A 298 12.50 -8.80 -15.49
N LEU A 299 12.89 -9.12 -14.25
CA LEU A 299 14.30 -9.23 -13.85
C LEU A 299 15.01 -10.33 -14.65
N ARG A 300 14.39 -11.49 -14.78
CA ARG A 300 14.98 -12.61 -15.54
C ARG A 300 15.03 -12.36 -17.04
N ALA A 301 14.04 -11.66 -17.60
CA ALA A 301 14.09 -11.23 -19.01
C ALA A 301 15.27 -10.27 -19.25
N LYS A 302 15.55 -9.36 -18.31
CA LYS A 302 16.75 -8.50 -18.37
C LYS A 302 18.05 -9.28 -18.21
N ALA A 303 18.09 -10.29 -17.34
CA ALA A 303 19.24 -11.18 -17.24
C ALA A 303 19.51 -11.93 -18.56
N SER A 304 18.47 -12.44 -19.24
CA SER A 304 18.58 -13.08 -20.56
C SER A 304 19.09 -12.13 -21.65
N GLU A 305 18.61 -10.89 -21.66
CA GLU A 305 19.10 -9.83 -22.56
C GLU A 305 20.60 -9.60 -22.36
N LEU A 306 21.03 -9.40 -21.12
CA LEU A 306 22.43 -9.15 -20.77
C LEU A 306 23.35 -10.35 -21.04
N ALA A 307 22.84 -11.57 -20.88
CA ALA A 307 23.57 -12.79 -21.20
C ALA A 307 23.78 -13.00 -22.72
N GLY A 308 23.14 -12.18 -23.57
CA GLY A 308 23.30 -12.26 -25.02
C GLY A 308 22.69 -13.53 -25.60
N THR A 309 21.45 -13.85 -25.23
CA THR A 309 20.67 -14.97 -25.80
C THR A 309 19.67 -14.48 -26.86
N PRO A 310 20.13 -14.03 -28.05
CA PRO A 310 19.28 -13.34 -29.03
C PRO A 310 18.11 -14.19 -29.54
N ALA A 311 18.26 -15.52 -29.58
CA ALA A 311 17.21 -16.43 -30.03
C ALA A 311 15.95 -16.40 -29.13
N LEU A 312 16.12 -16.06 -27.85
CA LEU A 312 15.01 -16.03 -26.87
C LEU A 312 14.30 -14.69 -26.81
N LEU A 313 14.94 -13.59 -27.21
CA LEU A 313 14.44 -12.23 -26.96
C LEU A 313 13.07 -11.96 -27.60
N PRO A 314 12.77 -12.38 -28.86
CA PRO A 314 11.44 -12.17 -29.44
C PRO A 314 10.32 -12.89 -28.67
N ARG A 315 10.60 -14.10 -28.15
CA ARG A 315 9.65 -14.90 -27.37
C ARG A 315 9.42 -14.29 -25.99
N LEU A 316 10.51 -13.88 -25.33
CA LEU A 316 10.44 -13.13 -24.07
C LEU A 316 9.66 -11.83 -24.22
N ALA A 317 9.88 -11.10 -25.33
CA ALA A 317 9.13 -9.88 -25.62
C ALA A 317 7.62 -10.12 -25.72
N ALA A 318 7.21 -11.23 -26.35
CA ALA A 318 5.79 -11.60 -26.45
C ALA A 318 5.20 -12.01 -25.09
N ILE A 319 5.97 -12.72 -24.25
CA ILE A 319 5.59 -13.06 -22.87
C ILE A 319 5.38 -11.78 -22.05
N LEU A 320 6.35 -10.86 -22.06
CA LEU A 320 6.26 -9.59 -21.33
C LEU A 320 5.06 -8.75 -21.79
N ASP A 321 4.83 -8.66 -23.11
CA ASP A 321 3.71 -7.93 -23.68
C ASP A 321 2.37 -8.50 -23.22
N ARG A 322 2.23 -9.83 -23.25
CA ARG A 322 1.02 -10.54 -22.84
C ARG A 322 0.71 -10.32 -21.35
N VAL A 323 1.68 -10.51 -20.47
CA VAL A 323 1.48 -10.28 -19.02
C VAL A 323 1.23 -8.81 -18.74
N GLY A 324 1.96 -7.91 -19.40
CA GLY A 324 1.78 -6.46 -19.29
C GLY A 324 0.34 -6.04 -19.58
N ARG A 325 -0.25 -6.53 -20.68
CA ARG A 325 -1.65 -6.24 -21.04
C ARG A 325 -2.68 -6.82 -20.07
N GLN A 326 -2.39 -7.94 -19.40
CA GLN A 326 -3.31 -8.51 -18.40
C GLN A 326 -3.28 -7.73 -17.06
N LEU A 327 -2.21 -6.96 -16.81
CA LEU A 327 -2.05 -6.14 -15.61
C LEU A 327 -2.54 -4.70 -15.81
N VAL A 328 -2.33 -4.13 -17.01
CA VAL A 328 -2.85 -2.80 -17.34
C VAL A 328 -4.37 -2.80 -17.30
N GLY A 329 -4.96 -1.77 -16.69
CA GLY A 329 -6.41 -1.63 -16.54
C GLY A 329 -6.98 -2.27 -15.27
N GLN A 330 -6.14 -2.85 -14.41
CA GLN A 330 -6.56 -3.22 -13.05
C GLN A 330 -6.73 -1.97 -12.16
N GLU A 331 -7.42 -2.13 -11.03
CA GLU A 331 -7.77 -1.02 -10.13
C GLU A 331 -6.62 -0.57 -9.20
N SER A 332 -5.44 -1.20 -9.30
CA SER A 332 -4.26 -0.84 -8.50
C SER A 332 -3.20 -0.11 -9.32
N MET A 333 -2.62 0.93 -8.72
CA MET A 333 -1.47 1.66 -9.27
C MET A 333 -0.28 0.73 -9.45
N ARG A 334 -0.04 -0.19 -8.48
CA ARG A 334 1.03 -1.20 -8.57
C ARG A 334 0.90 -2.07 -9.81
N ALA A 335 -0.31 -2.58 -10.09
CA ALA A 335 -0.57 -3.43 -11.25
C ALA A 335 -0.35 -2.66 -12.56
N ASN A 336 -0.87 -1.44 -12.67
CA ASN A 336 -0.67 -0.59 -13.86
C ASN A 336 0.80 -0.23 -14.09
N LEU A 337 1.54 0.15 -13.04
CA LEU A 337 2.97 0.48 -13.15
C LEU A 337 3.81 -0.73 -13.55
N LEU A 338 3.57 -1.91 -12.95
CA LEU A 338 4.23 -3.16 -13.34
C LEU A 338 3.86 -3.56 -14.77
N GLY A 339 2.58 -3.50 -15.13
CA GLY A 339 2.10 -3.82 -16.47
C GLY A 339 2.79 -2.97 -17.55
N ASN A 340 2.83 -1.64 -17.34
CA ASN A 340 3.53 -0.72 -18.25
C ASN A 340 5.05 -0.96 -18.29
N GLN A 341 5.68 -1.32 -17.16
CA GLN A 341 7.11 -1.68 -17.12
C GLN A 341 7.40 -2.93 -17.97
N LEU A 342 6.50 -3.93 -17.95
CA LEU A 342 6.61 -5.11 -18.82
C LEU A 342 6.43 -4.75 -20.30
N LEU A 343 5.49 -3.87 -20.63
CA LEU A 343 5.28 -3.40 -22.01
C LEU A 343 6.52 -2.67 -22.54
N VAL A 344 7.13 -1.79 -21.75
CA VAL A 344 8.40 -1.14 -22.09
C VAL A 344 9.49 -2.19 -22.31
N GLY A 345 9.63 -3.15 -21.39
CA GLY A 345 10.63 -4.22 -21.51
C GLY A 345 10.43 -5.07 -22.77
N GLY A 346 9.19 -5.43 -23.10
CA GLY A 346 8.87 -6.17 -24.33
C GLY A 346 9.19 -5.39 -25.60
N ALA A 347 8.93 -4.07 -25.61
CA ALA A 347 9.28 -3.20 -26.73
C ALA A 347 10.80 -3.03 -26.89
N GLU A 348 11.54 -2.90 -25.78
CA GLU A 348 13.01 -2.85 -25.76
C GLU A 348 13.62 -4.12 -26.36
N LEU A 349 13.14 -5.30 -25.96
CA LEU A 349 13.60 -6.58 -26.52
C LEU A 349 13.33 -6.74 -28.03
N ARG A 350 12.33 -6.03 -28.57
CA ARG A 350 12.02 -6.00 -30.02
C ARG A 350 12.78 -4.92 -30.78
N GLY A 351 13.42 -3.97 -30.09
CA GLY A 351 13.97 -2.77 -30.72
C GLY A 351 12.90 -1.82 -31.29
N ASP A 352 11.64 -1.92 -30.84
CA ASP A 352 10.51 -1.12 -31.33
C ASP A 352 10.48 0.25 -30.62
N ARG A 353 11.14 1.24 -31.24
CA ARG A 353 11.26 2.60 -30.66
C ARG A 353 9.91 3.28 -30.44
N GLU A 354 8.96 3.11 -31.34
CA GLU A 354 7.64 3.74 -31.23
C GLU A 354 6.86 3.13 -30.06
N ALA A 355 6.88 1.80 -29.90
CA ALA A 355 6.25 1.15 -28.75
C ALA A 355 6.94 1.50 -27.42
N ILE A 356 8.26 1.68 -27.41
CA ILE A 356 9.01 2.15 -26.23
C ILE A 356 8.52 3.55 -25.83
N GLU A 357 8.47 4.49 -26.77
CA GLU A 357 8.06 5.87 -26.51
C GLU A 357 6.62 5.94 -26.01
N ARG A 358 5.68 5.25 -26.67
CA ARG A 358 4.28 5.17 -26.23
C ARG A 358 4.15 4.62 -24.81
N SER A 359 4.79 3.48 -24.53
CA SER A 359 4.69 2.83 -23.21
C SER A 359 5.37 3.65 -22.10
N ARG A 360 6.44 4.38 -22.43
CA ARG A 360 7.09 5.31 -21.50
C ARG A 360 6.22 6.53 -21.21
N SER A 361 5.55 7.10 -22.22
CA SER A 361 4.61 8.20 -22.03
C SER A 361 3.48 7.79 -21.08
N VAL A 362 2.81 6.66 -21.34
CA VAL A 362 1.73 6.16 -20.47
C VAL A 362 2.23 5.92 -19.05
N ARG A 363 3.43 5.36 -18.89
CA ARG A 363 4.04 5.17 -17.57
C ARG A 363 4.33 6.50 -16.86
N GLN A 364 4.76 7.53 -17.59
CA GLN A 364 4.98 8.86 -17.05
C GLN A 364 3.67 9.48 -16.57
N ASP A 365 2.58 9.30 -17.33
CA ASP A 365 1.25 9.76 -16.93
C ASP A 365 0.79 9.09 -15.64
N TRP A 366 0.96 7.75 -15.53
CA TRP A 366 0.68 7.02 -14.30
C TRP A 366 1.56 7.47 -13.13
N ARG A 367 2.82 7.78 -13.38
CA ARG A 367 3.73 8.29 -12.35
C ARG A 367 3.32 9.68 -11.88
N ALA A 368 2.95 10.56 -12.80
CA ALA A 368 2.46 11.89 -12.49
C ALA A 368 1.17 11.84 -11.67
N LEU A 369 0.23 10.95 -12.03
CA LEU A 369 -0.97 10.68 -11.23
C LEU A 369 -0.61 10.18 -9.83
N TYR A 370 0.32 9.20 -9.74
CA TYR A 370 0.79 8.68 -8.46
C TYR A 370 1.38 9.78 -7.60
N ASP A 371 2.30 10.58 -8.13
CA ASP A 371 2.98 11.63 -7.36
C ASP A 371 1.99 12.72 -6.90
N ALA A 372 1.06 13.13 -7.77
CA ALA A 372 0.02 14.10 -7.44
C ALA A 372 -0.95 13.58 -6.37
N GLY A 373 -1.41 12.32 -6.49
CA GLY A 373 -2.29 11.69 -5.52
C GLY A 373 -1.57 11.41 -4.20
N LYS A 374 -0.32 10.93 -4.23
CA LYS A 374 0.46 10.52 -3.06
C LYS A 374 0.72 11.68 -2.11
N GLU A 375 1.02 12.87 -2.62
CA GLU A 375 1.16 14.09 -1.81
C GLU A 375 -0.07 14.32 -0.91
N ARG A 376 -1.27 14.16 -1.46
CA ARG A 376 -2.53 14.44 -0.78
C ARG A 376 -3.00 13.26 0.05
N PHE A 377 -2.70 12.05 -0.40
CA PHE A 377 -2.86 10.84 0.38
C PHE A 377 -2.05 10.92 1.68
N ASP A 378 -0.77 11.31 1.60
CA ASP A 378 0.11 11.50 2.76
C ASP A 378 -0.41 12.59 3.71
N TYR A 379 -0.99 13.66 3.15
CA TYR A 379 -1.66 14.67 3.94
C TYR A 379 -2.87 14.10 4.71
N LEU A 380 -3.72 13.31 4.05
CA LEU A 380 -4.89 12.66 4.68
C LEU A 380 -4.49 11.64 5.74
N GLU A 381 -3.48 10.81 5.46
CA GLU A 381 -2.98 9.80 6.39
C GLU A 381 -2.55 10.38 7.74
N GLY A 382 -2.19 11.67 7.77
CA GLY A 382 -1.80 12.35 9.00
C GLY A 382 -2.98 12.74 9.92
N TRP A 383 -4.22 12.68 9.46
CA TRP A 383 -5.35 13.18 10.26
C TRP A 383 -5.71 12.26 11.42
N PRO A 384 -5.90 12.77 12.65
CA PRO A 384 -6.27 11.96 13.81
C PRO A 384 -7.79 11.64 13.81
N LEU A 385 -8.27 11.10 12.70
CA LEU A 385 -9.65 10.71 12.42
C LEU A 385 -9.68 9.23 11.99
N PRO A 386 -9.73 8.27 12.94
CA PRO A 386 -9.69 6.84 12.63
C PRO A 386 -10.75 6.36 11.63
N SER A 387 -11.94 6.95 11.62
CA SER A 387 -12.99 6.57 10.66
C SER A 387 -12.67 7.06 9.26
N LEU A 388 -12.14 8.27 9.12
CA LEU A 388 -11.63 8.80 7.84
C LEU A 388 -10.50 7.91 7.29
N LEU A 389 -9.53 7.56 8.14
CA LEU A 389 -8.37 6.76 7.73
C LEU A 389 -8.75 5.33 7.32
N ARG A 390 -9.66 4.68 8.06
CA ARG A 390 -10.18 3.36 7.67
C ARG A 390 -10.95 3.42 6.35
N GLU A 391 -11.73 4.48 6.13
CA GLU A 391 -12.41 4.68 4.86
C GLU A 391 -11.43 4.91 3.71
N LEU A 392 -10.36 5.70 3.94
CA LEU A 392 -9.28 5.93 2.98
C LEU A 392 -8.61 4.63 2.56
N LEU A 393 -8.22 3.78 3.52
CA LEU A 393 -7.60 2.47 3.26
C LEU A 393 -8.55 1.53 2.52
N ALA A 394 -9.82 1.47 2.94
CA ALA A 394 -10.82 0.67 2.24
C ALA A 394 -11.00 1.13 0.78
N ARG A 395 -11.04 2.45 0.55
CA ARG A 395 -11.16 3.02 -0.80
C ARG A 395 -9.92 2.74 -1.63
N GLN A 396 -8.72 2.83 -1.04
CA GLN A 396 -7.46 2.47 -1.70
C GLN A 396 -7.45 1.00 -2.12
N ALA A 397 -7.94 0.10 -1.26
CA ALA A 397 -8.02 -1.32 -1.56
C ALA A 397 -9.02 -1.65 -2.67
N GLU A 398 -10.15 -0.94 -2.69
CA GLU A 398 -11.24 -1.16 -3.64
C GLU A 398 -10.96 -0.57 -5.02
N ASP A 399 -10.46 0.67 -5.09
CA ASP A 399 -10.16 1.35 -6.34
C ASP A 399 -9.10 2.45 -6.13
N GLU A 400 -7.84 2.03 -6.04
CA GLU A 400 -6.70 2.91 -5.83
C GLU A 400 -6.57 3.95 -6.95
N VAL A 401 -6.84 3.54 -8.20
CA VAL A 401 -6.76 4.43 -9.37
C VAL A 401 -7.80 5.54 -9.26
N ALA A 402 -9.06 5.21 -9.01
CA ALA A 402 -10.12 6.21 -8.85
C ALA A 402 -9.83 7.15 -7.67
N LEU A 403 -9.40 6.60 -6.53
CA LEU A 403 -9.00 7.40 -5.37
C LEU A 403 -7.90 8.40 -5.74
N PHE A 404 -6.84 7.97 -6.44
CA PHE A 404 -5.74 8.87 -6.80
C PHE A 404 -6.16 9.94 -7.81
N HIS A 405 -7.11 9.65 -8.71
CA HIS A 405 -7.71 10.67 -9.55
C HIS A 405 -8.51 11.69 -8.74
N GLU A 406 -9.37 11.24 -7.81
CA GLU A 406 -10.13 12.13 -6.92
C GLU A 406 -9.20 13.01 -6.09
N LEU A 407 -8.14 12.43 -5.54
CA LEU A 407 -7.10 13.14 -4.80
C LEU A 407 -6.40 14.17 -5.69
N ALA A 408 -5.95 13.80 -6.89
CA ALA A 408 -5.25 14.73 -7.79
C ALA A 408 -6.06 16.00 -8.14
N LEU A 409 -7.39 15.97 -8.02
CA LEU A 409 -8.28 17.12 -8.21
C LEU A 409 -8.36 18.05 -6.98
N LEU A 410 -7.87 17.63 -5.82
CA LEU A 410 -7.82 18.45 -4.61
C LEU A 410 -6.69 19.50 -4.72
N PRO A 411 -6.82 20.66 -4.06
CA PRO A 411 -5.75 21.65 -3.99
C PRO A 411 -4.43 21.05 -3.47
N SER A 412 -3.30 21.34 -4.14
CA SER A 412 -1.95 20.91 -3.68
C SER A 412 -1.55 21.62 -2.40
N VAL A 413 -0.70 20.97 -1.60
CA VAL A 413 -0.14 21.50 -0.35
C VAL A 413 1.12 22.34 -0.63
N GLN A 414 1.79 22.16 -1.78
CA GLN A 414 3.15 22.70 -2.04
C GLN A 414 3.28 23.94 -2.94
N GLU A 415 2.22 24.59 -3.42
CA GLU A 415 2.39 25.85 -4.17
C GLU A 415 2.69 27.07 -3.25
N THR A 416 3.74 26.97 -2.43
CA THR A 416 4.57 28.09 -1.93
C THR A 416 5.89 27.56 -1.35
N LEU A 417 6.85 27.23 -2.20
CA LEU A 417 8.23 27.66 -1.94
C LEU A 417 8.51 28.75 -2.98
N PRO A 418 8.88 29.98 -2.60
CA PRO A 418 9.51 30.85 -3.57
C PRO A 418 10.74 30.10 -4.07
N ALA A 419 10.86 29.94 -5.39
CA ALA A 419 12.10 29.52 -6.01
C ALA A 419 13.20 30.43 -5.44
N SER A 420 14.01 29.88 -4.54
CA SER A 420 15.11 30.59 -3.93
C SER A 420 16.06 31.03 -5.04
N ARG A 421 16.17 32.35 -5.18
CA ARG A 421 17.31 33.01 -5.82
C ARG A 421 18.57 32.78 -4.99
#